data_AF-A0AAV3Z6K9-F1
#
_entry.id   AF-A0AAV3Z6K9-F1
#
_cell.length_a   1.000
_cell.length_b   1.000
_cell.length_c   1.000
_cell.angle_alpha   90.00
_cell.angle_beta   90.00
_cell.angle_gamma   90.00
#
_symmetry.space_group_name_H-M   'P 1'
#
loop_
_entity.id
_entity.type
_entity.pdbx_description
1 polymer ?
#
loop_
_entity_poly.entity_id
_entity_poly.type
_entity_poly.pdbx_seq_one_letter_code
_entity_poly.pdbx_strand_id
1 'polypeptide(L)'
;MEVYNISEIQPGSPAQGQLLPGDQIIGIGNQGTQGLTHMQANSLIKSAGNVLHLTIIRGPSQDFSHIKPTGPIKFSPWKSNQPNHY
;
A
#
# COMPACT_ATOMS: atom_id res chain seq x y z
N MET A 1 6.14 -2.65 -19.13
CA MET A 1 4.74 -2.56 -18.65
C MET A 1 4.69 -1.34 -17.74
N GLU A 2 3.77 -0.41 -17.98
CA GLU A 2 3.55 0.68 -17.02
C GLU A 2 2.73 0.13 -15.86
N VAL A 3 3.27 0.25 -14.65
CA VAL A 3 2.59 -0.12 -13.42
C VAL A 3 2.14 1.16 -12.74
N TYR A 4 0.84 1.29 -12.51
CA TYR A 4 0.25 2.47 -11.89
C TYR A 4 0.12 2.20 -10.40
N ASN A 5 0.95 2.86 -9.60
CA ASN A 5 0.95 2.70 -8.15
C ASN A 5 0.03 3.74 -7.51
N ILE A 6 -0.77 3.30 -6.55
CA ILE A 6 -1.59 4.18 -5.71
C ILE A 6 -0.67 4.79 -4.65
N SER A 7 -0.51 6.11 -4.67
CA SER A 7 0.27 6.83 -3.65
C SER A 7 -0.60 7.35 -2.51
N GLU A 8 -1.81 7.80 -2.80
CA GLU A 8 -2.68 8.46 -1.84
C GLU A 8 -4.15 8.20 -2.17
N ILE A 9 -4.99 8.11 -1.13
CA ILE A 9 -6.44 8.00 -1.26
C ILE A 9 -7.07 9.24 -0.62
N GLN A 10 -7.86 9.95 -1.41
CA GLN A 10 -8.56 11.13 -0.91
C GLN A 10 -9.68 10.74 0.06
N PRO A 11 -9.77 11.35 1.25
CA PRO A 11 -10.88 11.14 2.17
C PRO A 11 -12.23 11.51 1.54
N GLY A 12 -13.25 10.70 1.78
CA GLY A 12 -14.59 10.84 1.19
C GLY A 12 -14.70 10.36 -0.26
N SER A 13 -13.61 9.88 -0.88
CA SER A 13 -13.66 9.32 -2.23
C SER A 13 -14.24 7.90 -2.23
N PRO A 14 -14.81 7.43 -3.36
CA PRO A 14 -15.24 6.04 -3.52
C PRO A 14 -14.13 5.01 -3.33
N ALA A 15 -12.87 5.43 -3.46
CA ALA A 15 -11.71 4.58 -3.26
C ALA A 15 -11.38 4.37 -1.77
N GLN A 16 -11.89 5.21 -0.87
CA GLN A 16 -11.64 5.09 0.57
C GLN A 16 -12.16 3.75 1.11
N GLY A 17 -11.27 2.99 1.75
CA GLY A 17 -11.57 1.66 2.30
C GLY A 17 -11.59 0.53 1.25
N GLN A 18 -11.53 0.86 -0.03
CA GLN A 18 -11.43 -0.12 -1.12
C GLN A 18 -9.99 -0.25 -1.61
N LEU A 19 -9.26 0.85 -1.74
CA LEU A 19 -7.86 0.88 -2.18
C LEU A 19 -6.95 1.35 -1.05
N LEU A 20 -5.69 0.93 -1.12
CA LEU A 20 -4.65 1.30 -0.18
C LEU A 20 -3.43 1.89 -0.92
N PRO A 21 -2.72 2.85 -0.30
CA PRO A 21 -1.40 3.24 -0.79
C PRO A 21 -0.48 2.02 -0.93
N GLY A 22 0.22 1.94 -2.04
CA GLY A 22 1.05 0.79 -2.44
C GLY A 22 0.34 -0.22 -3.34
N ASP A 23 -0.99 -0.15 -3.48
CA ASP A 23 -1.72 -0.97 -4.45
C ASP A 23 -1.30 -0.64 -5.88
N GLN A 24 -1.33 -1.65 -6.75
CA GLN A 24 -0.91 -1.53 -8.15
C GLN A 24 -2.07 -1.82 -9.09
N ILE A 25 -2.40 -0.86 -9.97
CA ILE A 25 -3.42 -1.05 -10.99
C ILE A 25 -2.80 -1.80 -12.18
N ILE A 26 -3.38 -2.96 -12.49
CA ILE A 26 -3.01 -3.80 -13.64
C ILE A 26 -4.08 -3.84 -14.72
N GLY A 27 -5.25 -3.24 -14.48
CA GLY A 27 -6.30 -3.09 -15.48
C GLY A 27 -7.25 -1.93 -15.18
N ILE A 28 -7.71 -1.26 -16.23
CA ILE A 28 -8.64 -0.13 -16.19
C ILE A 28 -9.83 -0.46 -17.10
N GLY A 29 -11.03 -0.52 -16.53
CA GLY A 29 -12.23 -1.01 -17.20
C GLY A 29 -12.05 -2.45 -17.68
N ASN A 30 -12.12 -2.65 -18.99
CA ASN A 30 -11.95 -3.95 -19.65
C ASN A 30 -10.56 -4.13 -20.29
N GLN A 31 -9.61 -3.21 -20.02
CA GLN A 31 -8.28 -3.25 -20.63
C GLN A 31 -7.19 -3.45 -19.57
N GLY A 32 -6.27 -4.39 -19.83
CA GLY A 32 -5.05 -4.53 -19.03
C GLY A 32 -4.11 -3.34 -19.25
N THR A 33 -3.32 -2.98 -18.25
CA THR A 33 -2.34 -1.87 -18.36
C THR A 33 -1.11 -2.22 -19.19
N GLN A 34 -0.95 -3.50 -19.56
CA GLN A 34 0.12 -3.96 -20.44
C GLN A 34 -0.04 -3.35 -21.85
N GLY A 35 0.76 -2.34 -22.16
CA GLY A 35 0.75 -1.66 -23.47
C GLY A 35 -0.21 -0.47 -23.56
N LEU A 36 -0.91 -0.11 -22.49
CA LEU A 36 -1.61 1.16 -22.42
C LEU A 36 -0.62 2.29 -22.20
N THR A 37 -0.75 3.35 -23.00
CA THR A 37 -0.07 4.61 -22.74
C THR A 37 -0.76 5.35 -21.60
N HIS A 38 -0.01 6.18 -20.87
CA HIS A 38 -0.56 7.09 -19.87
C HIS A 38 -1.78 7.90 -20.35
N MET A 39 -1.77 8.39 -21.59
CA MET A 39 -2.90 9.14 -22.16
C MET A 39 -4.15 8.25 -22.36
N GLN A 40 -3.97 7.02 -22.81
CA GLN A 40 -5.08 6.07 -22.96
C GLN A 40 -5.65 5.68 -21.61
N ALA A 41 -4.81 5.41 -20.61
CA ALA A 41 -5.24 5.15 -19.24
C ALA A 41 -6.09 6.31 -18.69
N ASN A 42 -5.62 7.54 -18.83
CA ASN A 42 -6.37 8.73 -18.40
C ASN A 42 -7.71 8.88 -19.16
N SER A 43 -7.72 8.57 -20.45
CA SER A 43 -8.94 8.64 -21.27
C SER A 43 -9.97 7.60 -20.79
N LEU A 44 -9.54 6.37 -20.51
CA LEU A 44 -10.41 5.31 -19.98
C LEU A 44 -11.01 5.71 -18.64
N ILE A 45 -10.19 6.20 -17.71
CA ILE A 45 -10.62 6.67 -16.38
C ILE A 45 -11.67 7.79 -16.53
N LYS A 46 -11.40 8.78 -17.38
CA LYS A 46 -12.33 9.90 -17.61
C LYS A 46 -13.62 9.46 -18.30
N SER A 47 -13.55 8.48 -19.20
CA SER A 47 -14.71 8.00 -19.96
C SER A 47 -15.64 7.08 -19.17
N ALA A 48 -15.17 6.49 -18.07
CA ALA A 48 -15.94 5.56 -17.25
C ALA A 48 -17.16 6.20 -16.56
N GLY A 49 -17.24 7.53 -16.53
CA GLY A 49 -18.38 8.26 -16.00
C GLY A 49 -18.54 8.01 -14.51
N ASN A 50 -19.66 7.36 -14.12
CA ASN A 50 -20.02 7.19 -12.72
C ASN A 50 -19.45 5.90 -12.08
N VAL A 51 -19.04 4.92 -12.90
CA VAL A 51 -18.55 3.62 -12.41
C VAL A 51 -17.30 3.22 -13.18
N LEU A 52 -16.20 3.03 -12.46
CA LEU A 52 -14.93 2.57 -13.01
C LEU A 52 -14.54 1.25 -12.37
N HIS A 53 -14.36 0.22 -13.18
CA HIS A 53 -13.78 -1.05 -12.74
C HIS A 53 -12.26 -1.00 -12.84
N LEU A 54 -11.58 -1.41 -11.76
CA LEU A 54 -10.12 -1.49 -11.71
C LEU A 54 -9.71 -2.89 -11.29
N THR A 55 -8.66 -3.42 -11.92
CA THR A 55 -8.02 -4.66 -11.49
C THR A 55 -6.73 -4.31 -10.76
N ILE A 56 -6.60 -4.78 -9.52
CA ILE A 56 -5.56 -4.34 -8.59
C ILE A 56 -4.75 -5.56 -8.09
N ILE A 57 -3.43 -5.39 -8.01
CA ILE A 57 -2.57 -6.24 -7.18
C ILE A 57 -2.36 -5.50 -5.87
N ARG A 58 -2.69 -6.15 -4.74
CA ARG A 58 -2.51 -5.55 -3.42
C ARG A 58 -1.04 -5.38 -3.11
N GLY A 59 -0.66 -4.15 -2.76
CA GLY A 59 0.68 -3.85 -2.32
C GLY A 59 0.96 -4.42 -0.92
N PRO A 60 2.24 -4.55 -0.52
CA PRO A 60 2.56 -4.88 0.86
C PRO A 60 1.94 -3.82 1.78
N SER A 61 1.09 -4.26 2.70
CA SER A 61 0.44 -3.36 3.66
C SER A 61 1.51 -2.65 4.49
N GLN A 62 1.62 -1.33 4.37
CA GLN A 62 2.50 -0.51 5.23
C GLN A 62 1.94 -0.33 6.65
N ASP A 63 0.87 -1.03 6.99
CA ASP A 63 0.40 -1.09 8.36
C ASP A 63 1.39 -1.91 9.20
N PHE A 64 2.44 -1.28 9.72
CA PHE A 64 3.35 -1.91 10.66
C PHE A 64 2.81 -1.91 12.10
N SER A 65 1.59 -1.41 12.34
CA SER A 65 1.02 -1.29 13.69
C SER A 65 0.71 -2.65 14.32
N HIS A 66 0.48 -3.67 13.50
CA HIS A 66 0.37 -5.06 13.95
C HIS A 66 1.73 -5.70 14.27
N ILE A 67 2.84 -5.10 13.85
CA ILE A 67 4.20 -5.46 14.29
C ILE A 67 4.57 -4.66 15.55
N LYS A 68 3.70 -4.69 16.56
CA LYS A 68 4.11 -4.32 17.91
C LYS A 68 4.91 -5.48 18.48
N PRO A 69 6.19 -5.32 18.86
CA PRO A 69 6.86 -6.32 19.67
C PRO A 69 6.10 -6.43 21.00
N THR A 70 5.20 -7.42 21.12
CA THR A 70 4.41 -7.72 22.31
C THR A 70 5.24 -8.34 23.43
N GLY A 71 6.53 -8.52 23.22
CA GLY A 71 7.46 -9.04 24.22
C GLY A 71 8.20 -7.91 24.95
N PRO A 72 8.54 -8.09 26.23
CA PRO A 72 9.48 -7.19 26.89
C PRO A 72 10.78 -7.20 26.09
N ILE A 73 11.32 -6.00 25.80
CA ILE A 73 12.62 -5.83 25.16
C ILE A 73 13.65 -6.59 26.00
N LYS A 74 14.12 -7.74 25.50
CA LYS A 74 15.05 -8.65 26.20
C LYS A 74 16.50 -8.16 26.13
N PHE A 75 16.71 -6.84 26.06
CA PHE A 75 18.03 -6.25 26.10
C PHE A 75 18.05 -5.23 27.22
N SER A 76 18.56 -5.64 28.38
CA SER A 76 18.87 -4.76 29.51
C SER A 76 20.39 -4.59 29.56
N PRO A 77 20.95 -3.54 28.94
CA PRO A 77 22.40 -3.37 28.80
C PRO A 77 23.11 -3.06 30.12
N TRP A 78 22.38 -2.86 31.22
CA TRP A 78 22.91 -2.39 32.50
C TRP A 78 23.14 -3.51 33.53
N LYS A 79 22.75 -4.75 33.25
CA LYS A 79 22.96 -5.88 34.19
C LYS A 79 24.38 -6.46 34.17
N SER A 80 25.29 -5.96 33.33
CA SER A 80 26.64 -6.50 33.15
C SER A 80 27.72 -5.90 34.06
N ASN A 81 27.36 -5.14 35.10
CA ASN A 81 28.36 -4.52 35.98
C ASN A 81 28.00 -4.61 37.48
N GLN A 82 27.68 -5.80 37.97
CA GLN A 82 27.67 -6.07 39.40
C GLN A 82 29.11 -6.35 39.85
N PRO A 83 29.77 -5.46 40.63
CA PRO A 83 31.11 -5.73 41.14
C PRO A 83 31.06 -6.93 42.10
N ASN A 84 31.99 -7.87 41.91
CA ASN A 84 32.14 -9.05 42.76
C ASN A 84 32.28 -8.60 44.24
N HIS A 85 31.32 -8.98 45.09
CA HIS A 85 31.49 -8.90 46.53
C HIS A 85 32.58 -9.91 46.94
N TYR A 86 33.67 -9.40 47.53
CA TYR A 86 34.61 -10.19 48.34
C TYR A 86 34.07 -10.30 49.77
#